data_AF-A0A6I6E0N9-F1
#
_entry.id   AF-A0A6I6E0N9-F1
#
_cell.length_a   1.000
_cell.length_b   1.000
_cell.length_c   1.000
_cell.angle_alpha   90.00
_cell.angle_beta   90.00
_cell.angle_gamma   90.00
#
_symmetry.space_group_name_H-M   'P 1'
#
loop_
_entity.id
_entity.type
_entity.pdbx_description
1 polymer ?
#
loop_
_entity_poly.entity_id
_entity_poly.type
_entity_poly.pdbx_seq_one_letter_code
_entity_poly.pdbx_strand_id
1 'polypeptide(L)'
;MSAMGLKHLFANPSLNGYEIHLFSNIASFQSTLNFVPYSSLIYSLSDEREERRNCLVCLKEVAATHGMIQRIVLASDAREASLMNQLSPSRLHGIVLKSDPLAALQEQLGKLLNETRRVNDSISNHWNIHRGRLLSPTERAILQFMSCGFSIQEIATRLERNIKTIRAHKFNAMMKLGVHSDVGLLDAADILTHFPVPDHRTPRFLSALQS
;
A
#
# COMPACT_ATOMS: atom_id res chain seq x y z
N MET A 1 -16.44 5.51 -2.38
CA MET A 1 -17.60 5.19 -1.51
C MET A 1 -17.95 6.40 -0.68
N SER A 2 -19.22 6.81 -0.62
CA SER A 2 -19.67 7.93 0.22
C SER A 2 -19.75 7.52 1.70
N ALA A 3 -19.88 8.50 2.59
CA ALA A 3 -20.12 8.26 4.02
C ALA A 3 -21.37 7.37 4.27
N MET A 4 -22.42 7.53 3.46
CA MET A 4 -23.61 6.68 3.52
C MET A 4 -23.32 5.23 3.08
N GLY A 5 -22.50 5.05 2.04
CA GLY A 5 -22.07 3.73 1.59
C GLY A 5 -21.27 2.98 2.67
N LEU A 6 -20.40 3.67 3.40
CA LEU A 6 -19.67 3.08 4.54
C LEU A 6 -20.60 2.76 5.72
N LYS A 7 -21.58 3.61 6.04
CA LYS A 7 -22.56 3.27 7.09
C LYS A 7 -23.35 2.01 6.74
N HIS A 8 -23.77 1.86 5.49
CA HIS A 8 -24.46 0.66 5.03
C HIS A 8 -23.54 -0.57 5.02
N LEU A 9 -22.25 -0.39 4.70
CA LEU A 9 -21.25 -1.45 4.78
C LEU A 9 -21.17 -2.03 6.20
N PHE A 10 -21.20 -1.17 7.21
CA PHE A 10 -21.12 -1.59 8.61
C PHE A 10 -22.47 -1.90 9.27
N ALA A 11 -23.59 -1.81 8.56
CA ALA A 11 -24.89 -2.24 9.07
C ALA A 11 -25.01 -3.77 9.24
N ASN A 12 -23.98 -4.53 8.84
CA ASN A 12 -23.95 -5.98 8.97
C ASN A 12 -23.78 -6.41 10.44
N PRO A 13 -24.57 -7.38 10.95
CA PRO A 13 -24.45 -7.87 12.32
C PRO A 13 -23.04 -8.34 12.73
N SER A 14 -22.25 -8.84 11.78
CA SER A 14 -20.85 -9.26 12.02
C SER A 14 -19.90 -8.09 12.36
N LEU A 15 -20.32 -6.85 12.09
CA LEU A 15 -19.57 -5.63 12.34
C LEU A 15 -20.16 -4.79 13.47
N ASN A 16 -21.25 -5.22 14.11
CA ASN A 16 -21.94 -4.50 15.19
C ASN A 16 -21.07 -4.22 16.43
N GLY A 17 -19.96 -4.93 16.59
CA GLY A 17 -19.02 -4.75 17.70
C GLY A 17 -18.01 -3.61 17.52
N TYR A 18 -18.10 -2.85 16.42
CA TYR A 18 -17.16 -1.77 16.11
C TYR A 18 -17.87 -0.41 16.11
N GLU A 19 -17.26 0.57 16.77
CA GLU A 19 -17.63 1.98 16.65
C GLU A 19 -16.89 2.59 15.45
N ILE A 20 -17.61 3.35 14.62
CA ILE A 20 -17.09 3.89 13.36
C ILE A 20 -16.93 5.39 13.48
N HIS A 21 -15.70 5.85 13.27
CA HIS A 21 -15.38 7.27 13.12
C HIS A 21 -15.05 7.55 11.65
N LEU A 22 -15.79 8.48 11.05
CA LEU A 22 -15.60 8.86 9.64
C LEU A 22 -14.85 10.19 9.56
N PHE A 23 -13.80 10.20 8.76
CA PHE A 23 -12.98 11.38 8.51
C PHE A 23 -12.97 11.69 7.01
N SER A 24 -13.10 12.96 6.66
CA SER A 24 -13.03 13.43 5.27
C SER A 24 -11.62 13.81 4.83
N ASN A 25 -10.67 13.91 5.78
CA ASN A 25 -9.29 14.26 5.53
C ASN A 25 -8.35 13.66 6.60
N ILE A 26 -7.10 13.44 6.23
CA ILE A 26 -6.09 12.81 7.09
C ILE A 26 -5.78 13.66 8.34
N ALA A 27 -5.74 15.00 8.22
CA ALA A 27 -5.41 15.88 9.33
C ALA A 27 -6.41 15.75 10.50
N SER A 28 -7.71 15.66 10.20
CA SER A 28 -8.75 15.45 11.20
C SER A 28 -8.59 14.12 11.92
N PHE A 29 -8.25 13.04 11.20
CA PHE A 29 -7.94 11.75 11.80
C PHE A 29 -6.67 11.79 12.67
N GLN A 30 -5.59 12.42 12.19
CA GLN A 30 -4.36 12.54 12.97
C GLN A 30 -4.57 13.29 14.28
N SER A 31 -5.43 14.31 14.30
CA SER A 31 -5.73 15.08 15.51
C SER A 31 -6.42 14.26 16.61
N THR A 32 -7.09 13.15 16.26
CA THR A 32 -7.80 12.29 17.22
C THR A 32 -6.99 11.10 17.68
N LEU A 33 -5.91 10.73 16.97
CA LEU A 33 -5.09 9.54 17.26
C LEU A 33 -4.57 9.50 18.71
N ASN A 34 -4.25 10.65 19.30
CA ASN A 34 -3.73 10.74 20.66
C ASN A 34 -4.80 10.57 21.76
N PHE A 35 -6.08 10.64 21.39
CA PHE A 35 -7.19 10.69 22.35
C PHE A 35 -8.14 9.50 22.21
N VAL A 36 -8.20 8.88 21.03
CA VAL A 36 -9.10 7.77 20.74
C VAL A 36 -8.28 6.52 20.39
N PRO A 37 -8.42 5.41 21.12
CA PRO A 37 -7.66 4.18 20.90
C PRO A 37 -8.28 3.36 19.75
N TYR A 38 -8.03 3.77 18.51
CA TYR A 38 -8.48 3.01 17.34
C TYR A 38 -7.83 1.63 17.29
N SER A 39 -8.62 0.60 16.96
CA SER A 39 -8.11 -0.75 16.68
C SER A 39 -7.75 -0.94 15.20
N SER A 40 -8.47 -0.26 14.31
CA SER A 40 -8.31 -0.41 12.86
C SER A 40 -8.52 0.92 12.13
N LEU A 41 -7.68 1.18 11.15
CA LEU A 41 -7.81 2.22 10.13
C LEU A 41 -8.23 1.57 8.81
N ILE A 42 -9.31 2.06 8.23
CA ILE A 42 -9.77 1.68 6.89
C ILE A 42 -9.67 2.91 5.98
N TYR A 43 -8.67 2.92 5.10
CA TYR A 43 -8.48 4.01 4.13
C TYR A 43 -9.22 3.70 2.84
N SER A 44 -10.12 4.58 2.40
CA SER A 44 -10.88 4.41 1.17
C SER A 44 -10.26 5.23 0.04
N LEU A 45 -9.61 4.57 -0.92
CA LEU A 45 -8.97 5.25 -2.05
C LEU A 45 -9.98 5.91 -3.02
N SER A 46 -9.67 7.06 -3.58
CA SER A 46 -10.33 7.50 -4.81
C SER A 46 -9.46 7.11 -6.00
N ASP A 47 -10.01 7.22 -7.22
CA ASP A 47 -9.24 6.97 -8.43
C ASP A 47 -8.17 8.06 -8.69
N GLU A 48 -8.11 9.09 -7.83
CA GLU A 48 -7.19 10.20 -7.95
C GLU A 48 -5.76 9.82 -7.54
N ARG A 49 -4.80 10.29 -8.33
CA ARG A 49 -3.37 10.03 -8.11
C ARG A 49 -2.88 10.56 -6.76
N GLU A 50 -3.36 11.72 -6.35
CA GLU A 50 -2.97 12.36 -5.08
C GLU A 50 -3.44 11.55 -3.87
N GLU A 51 -4.64 10.99 -3.92
CA GLU A 51 -5.19 10.17 -2.84
C GLU A 51 -4.40 8.89 -2.58
N ARG A 52 -3.81 8.29 -3.62
CA ARG A 52 -2.91 7.13 -3.44
C ARG A 52 -1.65 7.49 -2.65
N ARG A 53 -1.07 8.66 -2.94
CA ARG A 53 0.10 9.17 -2.20
C ARG A 53 -0.26 9.48 -0.76
N ASN A 54 -1.35 10.22 -0.55
CA ASN A 54 -1.89 10.56 0.76
C ASN A 54 -2.14 9.31 1.61
N CYS A 55 -2.75 8.29 1.02
CA CYS A 55 -2.98 6.99 1.64
C CYS A 55 -1.67 6.36 2.13
N LEU A 56 -0.65 6.24 1.28
CA LEU A 56 0.61 5.62 1.69
C LEU A 56 1.38 6.41 2.74
N VAL A 57 1.36 7.73 2.67
CA VAL A 57 1.97 8.59 3.70
C VAL A 57 1.28 8.35 5.04
N CYS A 58 -0.05 8.40 5.07
CA CYS A 58 -0.85 8.13 6.26
C CYS A 58 -0.58 6.73 6.84
N LEU A 59 -0.58 5.70 6.00
CA LEU A 59 -0.31 4.32 6.42
C LEU A 59 1.11 4.11 6.96
N LYS A 60 2.10 4.80 6.39
CA LYS A 60 3.48 4.80 6.88
C LYS A 60 3.57 5.42 8.27
N GLU A 61 2.94 6.57 8.45
CA GLU A 61 2.95 7.32 9.70
C GLU A 61 2.24 6.57 10.82
N VAL A 62 1.06 6.01 10.54
CA VAL A 62 0.32 5.16 11.48
C VAL A 62 1.14 3.93 11.84
N ALA A 63 1.82 3.30 10.87
CA ALA A 63 2.70 2.16 11.18
C ALA A 63 3.87 2.55 12.08
N ALA A 64 4.39 3.78 11.98
CA ALA A 64 5.52 4.27 12.77
C ALA A 64 5.11 4.73 14.17
N THR A 65 3.95 5.37 14.32
CA THR A 65 3.49 5.99 15.57
C THR A 65 2.51 5.10 16.35
N HIS A 66 1.70 4.32 15.65
CA HIS A 66 0.61 3.51 16.20
C HIS A 66 0.60 2.11 15.56
N GLY A 67 1.71 1.39 15.67
CA GLY A 67 1.94 0.12 14.96
C GLY A 67 0.87 -0.95 15.16
N MET A 68 0.18 -0.94 16.31
CA MET A 68 -0.92 -1.83 16.67
C MET A 68 -2.22 -1.57 15.91
N ILE A 69 -2.39 -0.38 15.33
CA ILE A 69 -3.58 -0.07 14.53
C ILE A 69 -3.53 -0.92 13.26
N GLN A 70 -4.55 -1.75 13.07
CA GLN A 70 -4.73 -2.52 11.86
C GLN A 70 -4.92 -1.57 10.67
N ARG A 71 -4.29 -1.87 9.54
CA ARG A 71 -4.25 -1.01 8.36
C ARG A 71 -4.89 -1.72 7.17
N ILE A 72 -6.10 -1.31 6.81
CA ILE A 72 -6.88 -1.88 5.72
C ILE A 72 -7.07 -0.79 4.65
N VAL A 73 -6.96 -1.18 3.37
CA VAL A 73 -7.23 -0.29 2.24
C VAL A 73 -8.46 -0.77 1.48
N LEU A 74 -9.36 0.13 1.14
CA LEU A 74 -10.43 -0.14 0.18
C LEU A 74 -9.99 0.42 -1.17
N ALA A 75 -9.78 -0.46 -2.15
CA ALA A 75 -9.33 -0.14 -3.50
C ALA A 75 -10.49 -0.23 -4.50
N SER A 76 -10.53 0.65 -5.50
CA SER A 76 -11.59 0.66 -6.52
C SER A 76 -11.60 -0.61 -7.36
N ASP A 77 -10.41 -1.11 -7.75
CA ASP A 77 -10.26 -2.29 -8.61
C ASP A 77 -8.98 -3.11 -8.27
N ALA A 78 -8.81 -4.23 -8.97
CA ALA A 78 -7.67 -5.13 -8.78
C ALA A 78 -6.31 -4.50 -9.16
N ARG A 79 -6.29 -3.51 -10.05
CA ARG A 79 -5.05 -2.82 -10.45
C ARG A 79 -4.60 -1.91 -9.32
N GLU A 80 -5.51 -1.11 -8.76
CA GLU A 80 -5.25 -0.27 -7.61
C GLU A 80 -4.87 -1.10 -6.39
N ALA A 81 -5.56 -2.22 -6.13
CA ALA A 81 -5.18 -3.13 -5.06
C ALA A 81 -3.76 -3.69 -5.22
N SER A 82 -3.40 -4.11 -6.44
CA SER A 82 -2.05 -4.60 -6.74
C SER A 82 -0.99 -3.52 -6.53
N LEU A 83 -1.28 -2.29 -6.97
CA LEU A 83 -0.40 -1.13 -6.82
C LEU A 83 -0.12 -0.85 -5.34
N MET A 84 -1.16 -0.76 -4.52
CA MET A 84 -1.05 -0.52 -3.08
C MET A 84 -0.30 -1.64 -2.37
N ASN A 85 -0.56 -2.90 -2.75
CA ASN A 85 0.12 -4.05 -2.17
C ASN A 85 1.63 -4.04 -2.46
N GLN A 86 2.04 -3.65 -3.68
CA GLN A 86 3.44 -3.71 -4.11
C GLN A 86 4.27 -2.50 -3.67
N LEU A 87 3.64 -1.33 -3.57
CA LEU A 87 4.31 -0.05 -3.32
C LEU A 87 4.15 0.45 -1.89
N SER A 88 3.27 -0.14 -1.08
CA SER A 88 3.12 0.27 0.32
C SER A 88 4.46 0.15 1.07
N PRO A 89 4.90 1.21 1.76
CA PRO A 89 6.16 1.23 2.50
C PRO A 89 6.08 0.38 3.79
N SER A 90 4.87 0.09 4.25
CA SER A 90 4.59 -0.68 5.46
C SER A 90 3.65 -1.84 5.13
N ARG A 91 3.65 -2.86 6.00
CA ARG A 91 2.74 -4.00 5.88
C ARG A 91 1.30 -3.51 6.05
N LEU A 92 0.49 -3.76 5.03
CA LEU A 92 -0.96 -3.69 5.09
C LEU A 92 -1.50 -4.98 5.69
N HIS A 93 -2.56 -4.86 6.48
CA HIS A 93 -3.25 -5.99 7.06
C HIS A 93 -4.27 -6.57 6.07
N GLY A 94 -4.83 -5.75 5.19
CA GLY A 94 -5.69 -6.21 4.11
C GLY A 94 -5.98 -5.13 3.07
N ILE A 95 -6.37 -5.59 1.88
CA ILE A 95 -6.90 -4.73 0.82
C ILE A 95 -8.22 -5.35 0.37
N VAL A 96 -9.26 -4.54 0.29
CA VAL A 96 -10.60 -4.99 -0.09
C VAL A 96 -11.07 -4.21 -1.32
N LEU A 97 -11.67 -4.90 -2.29
CA LEU A 97 -12.13 -4.29 -3.52
C LEU A 97 -13.54 -3.70 -3.35
N LYS A 98 -13.73 -2.44 -3.73
CA LYS A 98 -15.04 -1.76 -3.71
C LYS A 98 -15.96 -2.25 -4.81
N SER A 99 -15.37 -2.79 -5.88
CA SER A 99 -16.10 -3.40 -6.99
C SER A 99 -16.76 -4.72 -6.61
N ASP A 100 -16.35 -5.35 -5.49
CA ASP A 100 -16.95 -6.60 -5.04
C ASP A 100 -18.39 -6.37 -4.57
N PRO A 101 -19.29 -7.37 -4.73
CA PRO A 101 -20.63 -7.30 -4.20
C PRO A 101 -20.63 -7.00 -2.69
N LEU A 102 -21.61 -6.21 -2.22
CA LEU A 102 -21.67 -5.76 -0.82
C LEU A 102 -21.53 -6.91 0.20
N ALA A 103 -22.16 -8.06 -0.04
CA ALA A 103 -22.07 -9.21 0.84
C ALA A 103 -20.63 -9.74 0.96
N ALA A 104 -19.91 -9.83 -0.17
CA ALA A 104 -18.50 -10.24 -0.18
C ALA A 104 -17.63 -9.19 0.52
N LEU A 105 -17.85 -7.90 0.23
CA LEU A 105 -17.13 -6.79 0.87
C LEU A 105 -17.29 -6.83 2.41
N GLN A 106 -18.52 -7.04 2.89
CA GLN A 106 -18.83 -7.18 4.32
C GLN A 106 -18.14 -8.40 4.94
N GLU A 107 -18.18 -9.54 4.26
CA GLU A 107 -17.54 -10.77 4.73
C GLU A 107 -16.01 -10.61 4.82
N GLN A 108 -15.37 -10.05 3.80
CA GLN A 108 -13.92 -9.81 3.80
C GLN A 108 -13.50 -8.84 4.90
N LEU A 109 -14.23 -7.73 5.08
CA LEU A 109 -13.95 -6.78 6.16
C LEU A 109 -14.18 -7.41 7.54
N GLY A 110 -15.27 -8.17 7.72
CA GLY A 110 -15.54 -8.88 8.96
C GLY A 110 -14.43 -9.86 9.32
N LYS A 111 -13.92 -10.61 8.33
CA LYS A 111 -12.75 -11.49 8.51
C LYS A 111 -11.53 -10.70 8.95
N LEU A 112 -11.14 -9.66 8.20
CA LEU A 112 -9.96 -8.85 8.52
C LEU A 112 -10.05 -8.24 9.92
N LEU A 113 -11.18 -7.62 10.27
CA LEU A 113 -11.34 -6.96 11.56
C LEU A 113 -11.34 -7.95 12.73
N ASN A 114 -11.90 -9.16 12.53
CA ASN A 114 -11.94 -10.19 13.57
C ASN A 114 -10.60 -10.94 13.74
N GLU A 115 -9.76 -11.01 12.71
CA GLU A 115 -8.42 -11.59 12.79
C GLU A 115 -7.51 -10.86 13.79
N THR A 116 -7.79 -9.60 14.11
CA THR A 116 -7.09 -8.78 15.11
C THR A 116 -7.20 -9.35 16.54
N ARG A 117 -8.14 -10.26 16.81
CA ARG A 117 -8.25 -10.95 18.12
C ARG A 117 -7.37 -12.21 18.23
N ARG A 118 -6.76 -12.67 17.14
CA ARG A 118 -5.86 -13.82 17.12
C ARG A 118 -4.50 -13.36 16.63
N VAL A 119 -3.61 -13.09 17.58
CA VAL A 119 -2.18 -12.87 17.33
C VAL A 119 -1.69 -13.94 16.35
N ASN A 120 -1.10 -13.49 15.23
CA ASN A 120 -0.33 -14.28 14.25
C ASN A 120 -0.95 -15.62 13.80
N ASP A 121 -1.44 -15.69 12.55
CA ASP A 121 -0.99 -16.70 11.55
C ASP A 121 -1.95 -16.89 10.36
N SER A 122 -3.16 -16.32 10.36
CA SER A 122 -4.10 -16.47 9.22
C SER A 122 -4.04 -15.36 8.16
N ILE A 123 -3.05 -14.45 8.23
CA ILE A 123 -2.74 -13.49 7.15
C ILE A 123 -2.26 -14.24 5.88
N SER A 124 -2.15 -15.57 5.99
CA SER A 124 -1.87 -16.52 4.93
C SER A 124 -2.94 -16.66 3.83
N ASN A 125 -4.03 -15.89 3.76
CA ASN A 125 -5.00 -16.07 2.66
C ASN A 125 -5.16 -14.88 1.68
N HIS A 126 -4.86 -13.63 2.07
CA HIS A 126 -4.89 -12.50 1.11
C HIS A 126 -3.56 -12.20 0.43
N TRP A 127 -2.44 -12.43 1.14
CA TRP A 127 -1.09 -12.38 0.56
C TRP A 127 -0.86 -13.45 -0.54
N ASN A 128 -1.67 -14.53 -0.56
CA ASN A 128 -1.43 -15.73 -1.37
C ASN A 128 -1.81 -15.54 -2.84
N ILE A 129 -2.55 -14.49 -3.19
CA ILE A 129 -2.85 -14.15 -4.59
C ILE A 129 -1.59 -13.61 -5.31
N HIS A 130 -0.57 -13.15 -4.56
CA HIS A 130 0.54 -12.37 -5.14
C HIS A 130 1.95 -12.82 -4.76
N ARG A 131 2.13 -14.02 -4.17
CA ARG A 131 3.47 -14.57 -3.86
C ARG A 131 4.41 -14.67 -5.07
N GLY A 132 3.90 -14.60 -6.31
CA GLY A 132 4.67 -14.52 -7.55
C GLY A 132 4.64 -13.16 -8.28
N ARG A 133 3.95 -12.15 -7.75
CA ARG A 133 3.77 -10.82 -8.38
C ARG A 133 4.43 -9.67 -7.64
N LEU A 134 5.13 -9.91 -6.54
CA LEU A 134 5.86 -8.85 -5.84
C LEU A 134 7.01 -8.31 -6.71
N LEU A 135 7.21 -6.99 -6.64
CA LEU A 135 8.38 -6.37 -7.25
C LEU A 135 9.65 -6.92 -6.60
N SER A 136 10.60 -7.31 -7.44
CA SER A 136 11.95 -7.62 -6.97
C SER A 136 12.62 -6.34 -6.44
N PRO A 137 13.66 -6.47 -5.60
CA PRO A 137 14.42 -5.31 -5.15
C PRO A 137 14.93 -4.44 -6.31
N THR A 138 15.39 -5.08 -7.40
CA THR A 138 15.86 -4.39 -8.61
C THR A 138 14.73 -3.68 -9.34
N GLU A 139 13.58 -4.33 -9.51
CA GLU A 139 12.40 -3.71 -10.14
C GLU A 139 11.96 -2.47 -9.36
N ARG A 140 11.85 -2.58 -8.02
CA ARG A 140 11.50 -1.45 -7.16
C ARG A 140 12.53 -0.31 -7.24
N ALA A 141 13.82 -0.64 -7.24
CA ALA A 141 14.88 0.36 -7.39
C ALA A 141 14.80 1.07 -8.74
N ILE A 142 14.51 0.35 -9.84
CA ILE A 142 14.31 0.96 -11.16
C ILE A 142 13.12 1.92 -11.14
N LEU A 143 11.99 1.56 -10.51
CA LEU A 143 10.84 2.46 -10.41
C LEU A 143 11.16 3.73 -9.63
N GLN A 144 11.94 3.64 -8.55
CA GLN A 144 12.42 4.81 -7.80
C GLN A 144 13.39 5.66 -8.64
N PHE A 145 14.28 5.01 -9.39
CA PHE A 145 14.98 5.52 -10.57
C PHE A 145 14.13 6.47 -11.41
N MET A 146 13.09 5.87 -11.97
CA MET A 146 12.23 6.53 -12.95
C MET A 146 11.41 7.65 -12.31
N SER A 147 10.94 7.48 -11.07
CA SER A 147 10.17 8.52 -10.38
C SER A 147 11.01 9.76 -10.03
N CYS A 148 12.33 9.60 -9.89
CA CYS A 148 13.28 10.71 -9.77
C CYS A 148 13.70 11.32 -11.11
N GLY A 149 13.15 10.86 -12.25
CA GLY A 149 13.43 11.42 -13.58
C GLY A 149 14.66 10.86 -14.29
N PHE A 150 15.31 9.82 -13.76
CA PHE A 150 16.46 9.20 -14.42
C PHE A 150 16.05 8.41 -15.66
N SER A 151 16.83 8.54 -16.72
CA SER A 151 16.72 7.73 -17.93
C SER A 151 17.18 6.29 -17.70
N ILE A 152 16.74 5.39 -18.58
CA ILE A 152 17.15 3.97 -18.54
C ILE A 152 18.67 3.80 -18.70
N GLN A 153 19.34 4.72 -19.39
CA GLN A 153 20.80 4.72 -19.54
C GLN A 153 21.48 5.08 -18.21
N GLU A 154 21.02 6.15 -17.55
CA GLU A 154 21.56 6.57 -16.25
C GLU A 154 21.32 5.52 -15.16
N ILE A 155 20.13 4.89 -15.16
CA ILE A 155 19.81 3.79 -14.24
C ILE A 155 20.75 2.59 -14.48
N ALA A 156 21.03 2.25 -15.74
CA ALA A 156 21.96 1.17 -16.08
C ALA A 156 23.38 1.44 -15.56
N THR A 157 23.87 2.67 -15.74
CA THR A 157 25.17 3.10 -15.21
C THR A 157 25.20 3.05 -13.69
N ARG A 158 24.15 3.55 -13.02
CA ARG A 158 24.10 3.66 -11.56
C ARG A 158 23.94 2.31 -10.85
N LEU A 159 23.23 1.38 -11.46
CA LEU A 159 23.09 0.01 -10.97
C LEU A 159 24.22 -0.92 -11.46
N GLU A 160 25.15 -0.42 -12.28
CA GLU A 160 26.24 -1.19 -12.89
C GLU A 160 25.73 -2.44 -13.62
N ARG A 161 24.66 -2.28 -14.42
CA ARG A 161 24.02 -3.37 -15.16
C ARG A 161 23.88 -3.06 -16.64
N ASN A 162 23.81 -4.11 -17.45
CA ASN A 162 23.53 -3.99 -18.87
C ASN A 162 22.16 -3.32 -19.10
N ILE A 163 22.09 -2.38 -20.04
CA ILE A 163 20.85 -1.68 -20.39
C ILE A 163 19.71 -2.63 -20.81
N LYS A 164 20.01 -3.77 -21.45
CA LYS A 164 19.03 -4.80 -21.80
C LYS A 164 18.43 -5.45 -20.55
N THR A 165 19.24 -5.67 -19.51
CA THR A 165 18.79 -6.19 -18.21
C THR A 165 17.88 -5.20 -17.50
N ILE A 166 18.23 -3.90 -17.50
CA ILE A 166 17.35 -2.85 -16.94
C ILE A 166 16.01 -2.82 -17.67
N ARG A 167 16.01 -2.88 -19.01
CA ARG A 167 14.77 -2.93 -19.81
C ARG A 167 13.91 -4.17 -19.49
N ALA A 168 14.53 -5.33 -19.30
CA ALA A 168 13.82 -6.55 -18.91
C ALA A 168 13.19 -6.42 -17.52
N HIS A 169 13.90 -5.87 -16.53
CA HIS A 169 13.32 -5.61 -15.21
C HIS A 169 12.21 -4.56 -15.26
N LYS A 170 12.35 -3.49 -16.07
CA LYS A 170 11.27 -2.53 -16.30
C LYS A 170 10.02 -3.23 -16.83
N PHE A 171 10.18 -4.11 -17.84
CA PHE A 171 9.08 -4.88 -18.39
C PHE A 171 8.43 -5.81 -17.37
N ASN A 172 9.23 -6.50 -16.55
CA ASN A 172 8.70 -7.34 -15.48
C ASN A 172 7.92 -6.52 -14.44
N ALA A 173 8.41 -5.33 -14.08
CA ALA A 173 7.68 -4.41 -13.20
C ALA A 173 6.35 -3.98 -13.80
N MET A 174 6.32 -3.64 -15.10
CA MET A 174 5.09 -3.31 -15.83
C MET A 174 4.07 -4.45 -15.76
N MET A 175 4.50 -5.68 -16.04
CA MET A 175 3.65 -6.88 -15.99
C MET A 175 3.09 -7.14 -14.58
N LYS A 176 3.92 -6.96 -13.54
CA LYS A 176 3.52 -7.15 -12.14
C LYS A 176 2.54 -6.09 -11.66
N LEU A 177 2.71 -4.84 -12.10
CA LEU A 177 1.82 -3.72 -11.76
C LEU A 177 0.57 -3.65 -12.65
N GLY A 178 0.48 -4.45 -13.72
CA GLY A 178 -0.64 -4.40 -14.66
C GLY A 178 -0.72 -3.07 -15.42
N VAL A 179 0.45 -2.51 -15.75
CA VAL A 179 0.59 -1.31 -16.58
C VAL A 179 1.27 -1.69 -17.89
N HIS A 180 0.92 -0.99 -18.97
CA HIS A 180 1.32 -1.37 -20.33
C HIS A 180 2.06 -0.26 -21.08
N SER A 181 2.39 0.84 -20.42
CA SER A 181 3.08 1.99 -21.00
C SER A 181 4.07 2.59 -20.01
N ASP A 182 5.09 3.28 -20.54
CA ASP A 182 6.07 4.01 -19.72
C ASP A 182 5.41 5.14 -18.93
N VAL A 183 4.40 5.80 -19.51
CA VAL A 183 3.58 6.81 -18.81
C VAL A 183 2.85 6.17 -17.64
N GLY A 184 2.16 5.03 -17.85
CA GLY A 184 1.46 4.34 -16.77
C GLY A 184 2.40 3.76 -15.70
N LEU A 185 3.62 3.39 -16.09
CA LEU A 185 4.66 2.97 -15.14
C LEU A 185 5.16 4.14 -14.30
N LEU A 186 5.36 5.31 -14.90
CA LEU A 186 5.72 6.53 -14.20
C LEU A 186 4.60 6.98 -13.27
N ASP A 187 3.34 6.90 -13.70
CA ASP A 187 2.18 7.21 -12.84
C ASP A 187 2.11 6.29 -11.62
N ALA A 188 2.40 4.99 -11.81
CA ALA A 188 2.50 4.04 -10.70
C ALA A 188 3.70 4.33 -9.79
N ALA A 189 4.87 4.61 -10.38
CA ALA A 189 6.11 4.89 -9.66
C ALA A 189 6.09 6.23 -8.93
N ASP A 190 5.24 7.17 -9.34
CA ASP A 190 5.10 8.47 -8.70
C ASP A 190 4.71 8.36 -7.21
N ILE A 191 3.99 7.30 -6.86
CA ILE A 191 3.67 6.97 -5.47
C ILE A 191 4.95 6.82 -4.61
N LEU A 192 6.07 6.44 -5.24
CA LEU A 192 7.36 6.25 -4.58
C LEU A 192 8.16 7.55 -4.41
N THR A 193 7.79 8.67 -5.04
CA THR A 193 8.57 9.93 -5.02
C THR A 193 8.82 10.48 -3.62
N HIS A 194 7.91 10.25 -2.68
CA HIS A 194 8.03 10.68 -1.28
C HIS A 194 8.82 9.71 -0.40
N PHE A 195 9.35 8.63 -0.97
CA PHE A 195 10.16 7.64 -0.25
C PHE A 195 11.60 7.71 -0.73
N PRO A 196 12.58 7.78 0.19
CA PRO A 196 13.98 7.88 -0.20
C PRO A 196 14.38 6.66 -1.05
N VAL A 197 15.14 6.92 -2.12
CA VAL A 197 15.77 5.86 -2.91
C VAL A 197 16.69 5.08 -1.96
N PRO A 198 16.55 3.74 -1.86
CA PRO A 198 17.48 2.90 -1.12
C PRO A 198 18.87 3.16 -1.68
N ASP A 199 19.76 3.65 -0.82
CA ASP A 199 21.14 3.87 -1.20
C ASP A 199 21.80 2.51 -1.45
N HIS A 200 22.09 2.22 -2.71
CA HIS A 200 22.68 0.97 -3.19
C HIS A 200 24.19 0.93 -2.90
N ARG A 201 24.77 2.02 -2.37
CA ARG A 201 26.18 2.12 -1.97
C ARG A 201 26.42 1.86 -0.48
N THR A 202 25.38 1.85 0.35
CA THR A 202 25.50 1.49 1.77
C THR A 202 24.98 0.07 1.99
N PRO A 203 25.85 -0.93 2.24
CA PRO A 203 25.37 -2.21 2.74
C PRO A 203 24.61 -1.97 4.06
N ARG A 204 23.44 -2.59 4.21
CA ARG A 204 22.67 -2.63 5.47
C ARG A 204 23.40 -3.48 6.51
N PHE A 205 24.50 -2.96 7.01
CA PHE A 205 25.10 -3.34 8.28
C PHE A 205 25.69 -2.06 8.86
N LEU A 206 25.43 -1.80 10.15
CA LEU A 206 25.79 -0.61 10.94
C LEU A 206 24.71 0.49 11.02
N SER A 207 23.57 0.14 11.64
CA SER A 207 22.88 1.07 12.53
C SER A 207 22.47 0.33 13.81
N ALA A 208 23.48 -0.23 14.48
CA ALA A 208 23.43 -0.53 15.89
C ALA A 208 24.66 0.12 16.52
N LEU A 209 24.42 0.90 17.57
CA LEU A 209 25.33 1.67 18.41
C LEU A 209 25.42 3.17 18.09
N GLN A 210 25.23 3.94 19.17
CA GLN A 210 25.16 5.39 19.34
C GLN A 210 23.72 5.92 19.18
N SER A 211 22.99 6.28 20.24
CA SER A 211 23.37 6.81 21.57
C SER A 211 22.52 6.24 22.70
#